data_AF-A0A3D5Z8Y9-F1
#
_entry.id   AF-A0A3D5Z8Y9-F1
#
_cell.length_a   1.000
_cell.length_b   1.000
_cell.length_c   1.000
_cell.angle_alpha   90.00
_cell.angle_beta   90.00
_cell.angle_gamma   90.00
#
_symmetry.space_group_name_H-M   'P 1'
#
loop_
_entity.id
_entity.type
_entity.pdbx_description
1 polymer ?
#
loop_
_entity_poly.entity_id
_entity_poly.type
_entity_poly.pdbx_seq_one_letter_code
_entity_poly.pdbx_strand_id
1 'polypeptide(L)'
;MKFLKIISAAFLVSCTPQGQGKDAGKVSDSNSSSEDNTNQDLIMSDLLTAFWNVENLFDFEDDAKTRDNDFLPDGKYKWTESKYYQKLDRIAQVMNDFGNELPHLMGLVEVENLKVLEDLVKHDDIRKAGYKIVHKESKDQRGIDVAVLYNPKYLALIEFEF
;
A
#
# COMPACT_ATOMS: atom_id res chain seq x y z
N MET A 1 16.38 27.91 6.43
CA MET A 1 15.85 26.60 5.99
C MET A 1 14.51 26.38 6.66
N LYS A 2 13.40 26.40 5.92
CA LYS A 2 12.07 26.11 6.45
C LYS A 2 11.77 24.64 6.18
N PHE A 3 11.63 23.84 7.24
CA PHE A 3 11.20 22.45 7.16
C PHE A 3 9.68 22.42 7.04
N LEU A 4 9.19 21.83 5.94
CA LEU A 4 7.77 21.60 5.72
C LEU A 4 7.37 20.33 6.49
N LYS A 5 6.60 20.49 7.57
CA LYS A 5 5.92 19.38 8.26
C LYS A 5 4.71 18.99 7.43
N ILE A 6 4.68 17.77 6.92
CA ILE A 6 3.45 17.19 6.35
C ILE A 6 2.79 16.39 7.47
N ILE A 7 1.79 16.99 8.09
CA ILE A 7 0.70 16.26 8.76
C ILE A 7 -0.44 16.31 7.75
N SER A 8 -0.92 15.16 7.27
CA SER A 8 -2.18 15.12 6.54
C SER A 8 -2.95 13.86 6.88
N ALA A 9 -3.99 14.05 7.69
CA ALA A 9 -5.10 13.12 7.82
C ALA A 9 -5.93 13.17 6.54
N ALA A 10 -6.10 12.04 5.86
CA ALA A 10 -6.94 11.95 4.68
C ALA A 10 -8.41 11.77 5.10
N PHE A 11 -9.21 12.81 4.93
CA PHE A 11 -10.68 12.73 4.87
C PHE A 11 -11.07 12.38 3.43
N LEU A 12 -11.80 11.27 3.24
CA LEU A 12 -12.35 10.88 1.94
C LEU A 12 -13.61 11.70 1.63
N VAL A 13 -13.60 12.41 0.50
CA VAL A 13 -14.82 12.85 -0.19
C VAL A 13 -14.76 12.31 -1.61
N SER A 14 -15.63 11.36 -1.92
CA SER A 14 -15.87 10.90 -3.29
C SER A 14 -16.73 11.93 -4.03
N CYS A 15 -16.24 12.47 -5.15
CA CYS A 15 -17.07 13.20 -6.11
C CYS A 15 -17.22 12.35 -7.38
N THR A 16 -18.43 11.92 -7.69
CA THR A 16 -18.79 11.25 -8.94
C THR A 16 -19.04 12.29 -10.04
N PRO A 17 -18.52 12.13 -11.27
CA PRO A 17 -18.87 13.03 -12.37
C PRO A 17 -20.15 12.57 -13.06
N GLN A 18 -21.16 13.44 -13.12
CA GLN A 18 -22.24 13.34 -14.11
C GLN A 18 -21.86 14.14 -15.35
N GLY A 19 -21.93 13.52 -16.53
CA GLY A 19 -21.72 14.19 -17.80
C GLY A 19 -22.98 14.86 -18.35
N GLN A 20 -22.78 15.87 -19.20
CA GLN A 20 -23.47 16.11 -20.49
C GLN A 20 -23.02 17.44 -21.10
N GLY A 21 -22.80 17.47 -22.42
CA GLY A 21 -22.66 18.71 -23.21
C GLY A 21 -21.95 18.52 -24.56
N LYS A 22 -22.74 18.40 -25.63
CA LYS A 22 -22.31 18.55 -27.04
C LYS A 22 -22.37 20.04 -27.40
N ASP A 23 -21.40 20.55 -28.16
CA ASP A 23 -21.64 21.19 -29.47
C ASP A 23 -20.37 21.76 -30.11
N ALA A 24 -20.34 21.66 -31.44
CA ALA A 24 -19.27 22.09 -32.32
C ALA A 24 -19.45 23.56 -32.73
N GLY A 25 -18.35 24.31 -32.77
CA GLY A 25 -18.30 25.67 -33.31
C GLY A 25 -16.87 26.05 -33.71
N LYS A 26 -16.68 26.40 -34.99
CA LYS A 26 -15.42 26.73 -35.68
C LYS A 26 -15.22 28.24 -35.72
N VAL A 27 -14.06 28.77 -35.32
CA VAL A 27 -13.51 30.07 -35.75
C VAL A 27 -11.97 30.01 -35.80
N SER A 28 -11.42 30.72 -36.78
CA SER A 28 -10.08 30.68 -37.38
C SER A 28 -9.04 31.67 -36.81
N ASP A 29 -7.78 31.33 -37.08
CA ASP A 29 -6.56 32.14 -37.31
C ASP A 29 -6.03 33.11 -36.26
N SER A 30 -4.79 32.86 -35.77
CA SER A 30 -3.56 33.54 -36.24
C SER A 30 -2.35 33.28 -35.32
N ASN A 31 -1.17 33.25 -35.94
CA ASN A 31 0.15 33.00 -35.34
C ASN A 31 0.51 33.87 -34.13
N SER A 32 1.17 33.28 -33.12
CA SER A 32 2.29 33.94 -32.44
C SER A 32 3.26 32.95 -31.78
N SER A 33 4.53 33.07 -32.19
CA SER A 33 5.76 32.81 -31.43
C SER A 33 5.90 31.50 -30.65
N SER A 34 6.77 30.65 -31.19
CA SER A 34 7.52 29.61 -30.49
C SER A 34 8.27 30.17 -29.28
N GLU A 35 7.71 29.98 -28.09
CA GLU A 35 8.48 29.90 -26.86
C GLU A 35 8.67 28.42 -26.55
N ASP A 36 9.80 27.87 -27.03
CA ASP A 36 10.28 26.55 -26.63
C ASP A 36 10.81 26.65 -25.19
N ASN A 37 9.90 26.78 -24.24
CA ASN A 37 10.19 26.57 -22.84
C ASN A 37 10.32 25.06 -22.66
N THR A 38 11.53 24.54 -22.86
CA THR A 38 12.00 23.27 -22.33
C THR A 38 12.07 23.35 -20.80
N ASN A 39 10.94 23.67 -20.17
CA ASN A 39 10.61 23.04 -18.92
C ASN A 39 10.35 21.60 -19.32
N GLN A 40 11.32 20.73 -19.05
CA GLN A 40 10.93 19.39 -18.64
C GLN A 40 9.98 19.64 -17.47
N ASP A 41 8.67 19.68 -17.76
CA ASP A 41 7.67 19.34 -16.78
C ASP A 41 8.22 18.07 -16.18
N LEU A 42 8.76 18.18 -14.97
CA LEU A 42 9.00 17.03 -14.13
C LEU A 42 7.61 16.43 -14.06
N ILE A 43 7.36 15.41 -14.89
CA ILE A 43 6.15 14.63 -14.84
C ILE A 43 6.19 14.08 -13.44
N MET A 44 5.50 14.77 -12.54
CA MET A 44 5.35 14.32 -11.17
C MET A 44 4.54 13.06 -11.35
N SER A 45 5.21 11.91 -11.30
CA SER A 45 4.54 10.62 -11.36
C SER A 45 3.56 10.61 -10.20
N ASP A 46 2.27 10.46 -10.50
CA ASP A 46 1.25 10.37 -9.47
C ASP A 46 1.60 9.22 -8.53
N LEU A 47 1.80 9.55 -7.24
CA LEU A 47 2.16 8.55 -6.25
C LEU A 47 0.89 7.81 -5.81
N LEU A 48 0.70 6.60 -6.32
CA LEU A 48 -0.30 5.68 -5.77
C LEU A 48 0.08 5.22 -4.36
N THR A 49 -0.72 5.56 -3.36
CA THR A 49 -0.56 5.11 -1.97
C THR A 49 -1.81 4.40 -1.46
N ALA A 50 -1.63 3.40 -0.59
CA ALA A 50 -2.73 2.65 0.01
C ALA A 50 -2.56 2.50 1.53
N PHE A 51 -3.67 2.30 2.23
CA PHE A 51 -3.69 1.89 3.63
C PHE A 51 -4.74 0.80 3.81
N TRP A 52 -4.38 -0.29 4.49
CA TRP A 52 -5.27 -1.44 4.62
C TRP A 52 -5.12 -2.13 5.98
N ASN A 53 -6.25 -2.33 6.68
CA ASN A 53 -6.36 -3.33 7.72
C ASN A 53 -6.55 -4.70 7.07
N VAL A 54 -5.56 -5.59 7.17
CA VAL A 54 -5.58 -6.91 6.51
C VAL A 54 -6.40 -7.95 7.28
N GLU A 55 -7.14 -7.54 8.32
CA GLU A 55 -8.04 -8.35 9.12
C GLU A 55 -7.33 -9.57 9.72
N ASN A 56 -6.28 -9.34 10.50
CA ASN A 56 -5.46 -10.38 11.15
C ASN A 56 -4.72 -11.28 10.15
N LEU A 57 -3.51 -10.87 9.78
CA LEU A 57 -2.55 -11.70 9.05
C LEU A 57 -1.57 -12.33 10.03
N PHE A 58 -1.97 -13.48 10.59
CA PHE A 58 -1.14 -14.36 11.42
C PHE A 58 -0.50 -15.46 10.57
N ASP A 59 0.70 -15.89 10.93
CA ASP A 59 1.26 -17.18 10.56
C ASP A 59 0.56 -18.31 11.32
N PHE A 60 1.14 -19.51 11.34
CA PHE A 60 0.52 -20.71 11.90
C PHE A 60 1.38 -21.36 12.99
N GLU A 61 2.34 -20.62 13.52
CA GLU A 61 3.24 -21.00 14.61
C GLU A 61 2.84 -20.26 15.89
N ASP A 62 3.04 -20.87 17.05
CA ASP A 62 2.65 -20.27 18.35
C ASP A 62 3.73 -19.30 18.86
N ASP A 63 3.35 -18.05 19.12
CA ASP A 63 4.14 -17.12 19.93
C ASP A 63 3.63 -17.06 21.37
N ALA A 64 4.35 -17.74 22.26
CA ALA A 64 4.09 -17.79 23.69
C ALA A 64 4.02 -16.42 24.41
N LYS A 65 4.42 -15.31 23.76
CA LYS A 65 4.32 -13.96 24.31
C LYS A 65 3.02 -13.26 23.97
N THR A 66 2.22 -13.79 23.05
CA THR A 66 1.01 -13.16 22.54
C THR A 66 -0.23 -14.05 22.78
N ARG A 67 -1.39 -13.60 22.29
CA ARG A 67 -2.68 -14.29 22.39
C ARG A 67 -3.20 -14.68 21.01
N ASP A 68 -2.30 -15.16 20.17
CA ASP A 68 -2.48 -15.63 18.80
C ASP A 68 -3.13 -17.03 18.70
N ASN A 69 -3.16 -17.81 19.78
CA ASN A 69 -3.67 -19.19 19.89
C ASN A 69 -5.00 -19.50 19.15
N ASP A 70 -5.89 -18.52 18.98
CA ASP A 70 -7.11 -18.67 18.18
C ASP A 70 -6.82 -18.95 16.68
N PHE A 71 -5.68 -18.47 16.20
CA PHE A 71 -5.10 -18.59 14.85
C PHE A 71 -4.03 -19.69 14.76
N LEU A 72 -4.16 -20.76 15.54
CA LEU A 72 -3.39 -21.99 15.37
C LEU A 72 -4.20 -23.10 14.67
N PRO A 73 -3.54 -24.16 14.15
CA PRO A 73 -4.24 -25.28 13.52
C PRO A 73 -5.25 -25.99 14.43
N ASP A 74 -4.94 -26.08 15.72
CA ASP A 74 -5.79 -26.62 16.77
C ASP A 74 -6.66 -25.57 17.46
N GLY A 75 -6.37 -24.29 17.24
CA GLY A 75 -7.11 -23.12 17.71
C GLY A 75 -8.55 -23.01 17.21
N LYS A 76 -9.22 -21.96 17.66
CA LYS A 76 -10.64 -21.68 17.39
C LYS A 76 -10.94 -21.57 15.89
N TYR A 77 -10.07 -20.91 15.12
CA TYR A 77 -10.27 -20.69 13.69
C TYR A 77 -9.72 -21.82 12.82
N LYS A 78 -9.11 -22.86 13.41
CA LYS A 78 -8.45 -23.96 12.71
C LYS A 78 -7.53 -23.42 11.62
N TRP A 79 -6.66 -22.51 12.00
CA TRP A 79 -5.80 -21.76 11.09
C TRP A 79 -4.62 -22.63 10.68
N THR A 80 -4.71 -23.21 9.50
CA THR A 80 -3.68 -24.11 8.97
C THR A 80 -2.76 -23.35 8.04
N GLU A 81 -1.59 -23.92 7.76
CA GLU A 81 -0.68 -23.45 6.71
C GLU A 81 -1.40 -23.17 5.38
N SER A 82 -2.35 -24.04 4.98
CA SER A 82 -3.15 -23.83 3.77
C SER A 82 -4.04 -22.58 3.84
N LYS A 83 -4.62 -22.26 5.00
CA LYS A 83 -5.41 -21.02 5.18
C LYS A 83 -4.53 -19.79 5.19
N TYR A 84 -3.35 -19.90 5.79
CA TYR A 84 -2.34 -18.85 5.79
C TYR A 84 -1.92 -18.47 4.36
N TYR A 85 -1.51 -19.43 3.54
CA TYR A 85 -1.14 -19.14 2.15
C TYR A 85 -2.35 -18.68 1.32
N GLN A 86 -3.54 -19.26 1.53
CA GLN A 86 -4.76 -18.73 0.87
C GLN A 86 -5.06 -17.28 1.25
N LYS A 87 -4.78 -16.86 2.50
CA LYS A 87 -4.92 -15.47 2.94
C LYS A 87 -3.90 -14.58 2.24
N LEU A 88 -2.64 -15.01 2.14
CA LEU A 88 -1.61 -14.29 1.36
C LEU A 88 -2.01 -14.13 -0.11
N ASP A 89 -2.49 -15.20 -0.75
CA ASP A 89 -2.93 -15.15 -2.15
C ASP A 89 -4.04 -14.10 -2.36
N ARG A 90 -5.03 -14.06 -1.45
CA ARG A 90 -6.12 -13.08 -1.50
C ARG A 90 -5.63 -11.65 -1.27
N ILE A 91 -4.69 -11.45 -0.35
CA ILE A 91 -4.09 -10.14 -0.10
C ILE A 91 -3.32 -9.68 -1.34
N ALA A 92 -2.47 -10.54 -1.90
CA ALA A 92 -1.72 -10.25 -3.11
C ALA A 92 -2.64 -9.94 -4.31
N GLN A 93 -3.72 -10.69 -4.48
CA GLN A 93 -4.72 -10.42 -5.51
C GLN A 93 -5.32 -9.02 -5.36
N VAL A 94 -5.78 -8.65 -4.15
CA VAL A 94 -6.32 -7.30 -3.89
C VAL A 94 -5.28 -6.22 -4.13
N MET A 95 -4.02 -6.45 -3.72
CA MET A 95 -2.92 -5.53 -4.00
C MET A 95 -2.70 -5.32 -5.50
N ASN A 96 -2.80 -6.38 -6.29
CA ASN A 96 -2.65 -6.35 -7.74
C ASN A 96 -3.84 -5.70 -8.46
N ASP A 97 -5.01 -5.63 -7.81
CA ASP A 97 -6.22 -5.01 -8.36
C ASP A 97 -6.31 -3.49 -8.14
N PHE A 98 -5.35 -2.85 -7.45
CA PHE A 98 -5.34 -1.39 -7.20
C PHE A 98 -5.27 -0.54 -8.48
N GLY A 99 -4.85 -1.11 -9.62
CA GLY A 99 -4.78 -0.40 -10.89
C GLY A 99 -3.85 -1.09 -11.88
N ASN A 100 -3.19 -0.31 -12.73
CA ASN A 100 -2.20 -0.83 -13.68
C ASN A 100 -0.85 -1.16 -13.02
N GLU A 101 -0.65 -0.75 -11.77
CA GLU A 101 0.56 -0.98 -10.99
C GLU A 101 0.25 -1.17 -9.49
N LEU A 102 1.18 -1.81 -8.78
CA LEU A 102 1.12 -1.98 -7.34
C LEU A 102 1.38 -0.63 -6.63
N PRO A 103 0.75 -0.34 -5.47
CA PRO A 103 0.95 0.92 -4.78
C PRO A 103 2.41 1.22 -4.43
N HIS A 104 2.88 2.43 -4.69
CA HIS A 104 4.27 2.82 -4.39
C HIS A 104 4.58 2.77 -2.89
N LEU A 105 3.56 3.05 -2.06
CA LEU A 105 3.60 3.01 -0.61
C LEU A 105 2.30 2.36 -0.10
N MET A 106 2.41 1.38 0.79
CA MET A 106 1.26 0.73 1.41
C MET A 106 1.45 0.63 2.92
N GLY A 107 0.55 1.25 3.68
CA GLY A 107 0.45 1.04 5.12
C GLY A 107 -0.43 -0.17 5.43
N LEU A 108 0.02 -1.05 6.31
CA LEU A 108 -0.70 -2.24 6.74
C LEU A 108 -0.87 -2.22 8.26
N VAL A 109 -2.02 -2.67 8.74
CA VAL A 109 -2.30 -2.91 10.16
C VAL A 109 -2.93 -4.28 10.36
N GLU A 110 -2.86 -4.81 11.59
CA GLU A 110 -3.27 -6.17 11.94
C GLU A 110 -2.42 -7.26 11.27
N VAL A 111 -1.12 -7.01 11.20
CA VAL A 111 -0.09 -7.94 10.71
C VAL A 111 0.60 -8.55 11.92
N GLU A 112 0.83 -9.86 11.99
CA GLU A 112 1.44 -10.41 13.20
C GLU A 112 2.92 -10.06 13.39
N ASN A 113 3.75 -10.28 12.37
CA ASN A 113 5.19 -10.18 12.50
C ASN A 113 5.90 -9.89 11.17
N LEU A 114 7.23 -9.81 11.19
CA LEU A 114 8.02 -9.58 9.98
C LEU A 114 7.93 -10.74 8.97
N LYS A 115 7.84 -11.99 9.44
CA LYS A 115 7.80 -13.17 8.57
C LYS A 115 6.60 -13.12 7.64
N VAL A 116 5.41 -12.78 8.15
CA VAL A 116 4.20 -12.70 7.30
C VAL A 116 4.30 -11.62 6.21
N LEU A 117 5.01 -10.52 6.49
CA LEU A 117 5.27 -9.47 5.50
C LEU A 117 6.29 -9.93 4.46
N GLU A 118 7.34 -10.64 4.89
CA GLU A 118 8.32 -11.21 3.97
C GLU A 118 7.67 -12.22 3.01
N ASP A 119 6.81 -13.08 3.53
CA ASP A 119 6.07 -14.06 2.73
C ASP A 119 5.14 -13.35 1.73
N LEU A 120 4.45 -12.27 2.17
CA LEU A 120 3.61 -11.45 1.29
C LEU A 120 4.41 -10.77 0.16
N VAL A 121 5.54 -10.11 0.45
CA VAL A 121 6.31 -9.42 -0.59
C VAL A 121 7.04 -10.38 -1.53
N LYS A 122 7.23 -11.65 -1.14
CA LYS A 122 7.80 -12.71 -1.98
C LYS A 122 6.75 -13.40 -2.86
N HIS A 123 5.45 -13.17 -2.63
CA HIS A 123 4.36 -13.72 -3.43
C HIS A 123 4.53 -13.41 -4.93
N ASP A 124 4.11 -14.33 -5.80
CA ASP A 124 4.37 -14.29 -7.25
C ASP A 124 3.90 -13.02 -7.94
N ASP A 125 2.75 -12.51 -7.53
CA ASP A 125 2.14 -11.27 -8.06
C ASP A 125 2.82 -9.99 -7.53
N ILE A 126 3.53 -10.08 -6.40
CA ILE A 126 4.06 -8.92 -5.67
C ILE A 126 5.58 -8.78 -5.83
N ARG A 127 6.32 -9.90 -5.89
CA ARG A 127 7.79 -9.94 -5.85
C ARG A 127 8.49 -9.04 -6.85
N LYS A 128 7.88 -8.78 -8.01
CA LYS A 128 8.45 -7.92 -9.06
C LYS A 128 8.54 -6.45 -8.63
N ALA A 129 7.69 -6.00 -7.71
CA ALA A 129 7.79 -4.65 -7.15
C ALA A 129 9.02 -4.46 -6.25
N GLY A 130 9.57 -5.55 -5.69
CA GLY A 130 10.76 -5.49 -4.85
C GLY A 130 10.56 -4.64 -3.59
N TYR A 131 9.37 -4.71 -2.98
CA TYR A 131 9.03 -3.94 -1.78
C TYR A 131 10.08 -4.10 -0.68
N LYS A 132 10.31 -2.99 0.02
CA LYS A 132 11.02 -2.94 1.29
C LYS A 132 10.03 -2.72 2.43
N ILE A 133 10.35 -3.24 3.59
CA ILE A 133 9.46 -3.34 4.75
C ILE A 133 10.00 -2.44 5.85
N VAL A 134 9.13 -1.60 6.40
CA VAL A 134 9.30 -0.97 7.72
C VAL A 134 8.24 -1.59 8.62
N HIS A 135 8.65 -2.19 9.73
CA HIS A 135 7.78 -2.96 10.62
C HIS A 135 7.91 -2.48 12.06
N LYS A 136 6.81 -2.47 12.81
CA LYS A 136 6.81 -2.13 14.23
C LYS A 136 5.94 -3.05 15.05
N GLU A 137 6.61 -3.71 15.98
CA GLU A 137 6.01 -4.40 17.12
C GLU A 137 5.18 -3.44 17.96
N SER A 138 3.91 -3.79 18.14
CA SER A 138 2.96 -3.07 18.97
C SER A 138 2.87 -3.68 20.37
N LYS A 139 2.12 -3.02 21.26
CA LYS A 139 1.83 -3.54 22.62
C LYS A 139 0.47 -4.27 22.67
N ASP A 140 -0.11 -4.58 21.52
CA ASP A 140 -1.38 -5.31 21.45
C ASP A 140 -1.15 -6.75 21.91
N GLN A 141 -1.92 -7.19 22.92
CA GLN A 141 -1.79 -8.52 23.49
C GLN A 141 -2.15 -9.63 22.50
N ARG A 142 -2.86 -9.31 21.40
CA ARG A 142 -3.13 -10.26 20.32
C ARG A 142 -1.88 -10.60 19.50
N GLY A 143 -0.81 -9.83 19.63
CA GLY A 143 0.40 -10.02 18.81
C GLY A 143 0.24 -9.46 17.40
N ILE A 144 -0.40 -8.29 17.26
CA ILE A 144 -0.55 -7.66 15.95
C ILE A 144 0.10 -6.28 15.91
N ASP A 145 0.67 -6.00 14.76
CA ASP A 145 1.62 -4.95 14.47
C ASP A 145 1.16 -4.09 13.30
N VAL A 146 1.98 -3.08 13.03
CA VAL A 146 1.81 -2.16 11.91
C VAL A 146 3.04 -2.19 11.01
N ALA A 147 2.83 -1.99 9.72
CA ALA A 147 3.89 -2.02 8.73
C ALA A 147 3.69 -0.99 7.62
N VAL A 148 4.78 -0.65 6.95
CA VAL A 148 4.79 0.08 5.69
C VAL A 148 5.61 -0.71 4.68
N LEU A 149 5.01 -0.98 3.54
CA LEU A 149 5.68 -1.49 2.34
C LEU A 149 5.97 -0.32 1.40
N TYR A 150 7.20 -0.17 0.93
CA TYR A 150 7.57 0.88 -0.02
C TYR A 150 8.38 0.34 -1.18
N ASN A 151 8.11 0.83 -2.39
CA ASN A 151 8.84 0.42 -3.59
C ASN A 151 10.12 1.26 -3.74
N PRO A 152 11.32 0.66 -3.62
CA PRO A 152 12.59 1.39 -3.63
C PRO A 152 12.94 2.00 -4.98
N LYS A 153 12.23 1.65 -6.06
CA LYS A 153 12.36 2.30 -7.37
C LYS A 153 11.87 3.76 -7.34
N TYR A 154 10.92 4.07 -6.46
CA TYR A 154 10.24 5.37 -6.42
C TYR A 154 10.48 6.12 -5.11
N LEU A 155 10.70 5.41 -4.01
CA LEU A 155 10.82 5.99 -2.68
C LEU A 155 12.13 5.56 -2.00
N ALA A 156 12.79 6.51 -1.34
CA ALA A 156 13.92 6.25 -0.48
C ALA A 156 13.50 6.44 0.98
N LEU A 157 13.81 5.45 1.83
CA LEU A 157 13.66 5.58 3.28
C LEU A 157 14.77 6.50 3.80
N ILE A 158 14.39 7.63 4.39
CA ILE A 158 15.33 8.58 4.99
C ILE A 158 15.54 8.26 6.46
N GLU A 159 14.45 8.07 7.20
CA GLU A 159 14.43 7.84 8.64
C GLU A 159 13.10 7.18 9.04
N PHE A 160 13.12 6.41 10.12
CA PHE A 160 11.91 6.00 10.83
C PHE A 160 12.21 5.90 12.33
N GLU A 161 11.33 6.44 13.15
CA GLU A 161 11.41 6.38 14.62
C GLU A 161 10.03 5.98 15.17
N PHE A 162 10.03 5.30 16.33
CA PHE A 162 8.82 4.83 17.01
C PHE A 162 8.86 5.15 18.50
#